data_AF-A0A938DEE0-F1
#
_entry.id   AF-A0A938DEE0-F1
#
_cell.length_a   1.000
_cell.length_b   1.000
_cell.length_c   1.000
_cell.angle_alpha   90.00
_cell.angle_beta   90.00
_cell.angle_gamma   90.00
#
_symmetry.space_group_name_H-M   'P 1'
#
loop_
_entity.id
_entity.type
_entity.pdbx_description
1 polymer ?
#
loop_
_entity_poly.entity_id
_entity_poly.type
_entity_poly.pdbx_seq_one_letter_code
_entity_poly.pdbx_strand_id
1 'polypeptide(L)'
;MSEIAVIPVARRRAKYRPVTEDPPLARYALIATAVLFLALFLLAPLAIVFVEALSKGVESFLAAFRDPDALAAIRLTLLVAALAVPANLVFGLAASWSIAKFSFPGKSVLITLIDLPFSVSPVVAGLVYVLVFSGQGLFGPWLAEHGVRIIFAV
;
A
#
# COMPACT_ATOMS: atom_id res chain seq x y z
N MET A 1 0.97 -51.54 -69.34
CA MET A 1 0.28 -50.25 -69.05
C MET A 1 -0.07 -50.28 -67.58
N SER A 2 0.92 -49.96 -66.74
CA SER A 2 1.08 -48.67 -66.04
C SER A 2 0.32 -48.67 -64.72
N GLU A 3 1.06 -49.12 -63.72
CA GLU A 3 0.81 -49.03 -62.28
C GLU A 3 0.53 -47.56 -61.92
N ILE A 4 -0.70 -47.24 -61.49
CA ILE A 4 -1.02 -45.92 -60.94
C ILE A 4 -0.74 -46.00 -59.45
N ALA A 5 0.46 -45.60 -59.07
CA ALA A 5 0.85 -45.38 -57.69
C ALA A 5 -0.05 -44.30 -57.07
N VAL A 6 -0.92 -44.71 -56.16
CA VAL A 6 -1.73 -43.79 -55.35
C VAL A 6 -0.79 -43.12 -54.34
N ILE A 7 -0.41 -41.88 -54.61
CA ILE A 7 0.40 -41.07 -53.69
C ILE A 7 -0.48 -40.66 -52.50
N PRO A 8 -0.18 -41.07 -51.26
CA PRO A 8 -0.89 -40.54 -50.11
C PRO A 8 -0.43 -39.09 -49.88
N VAL A 9 -1.26 -38.12 -50.25
CA VAL A 9 -1.03 -36.72 -49.91
C VAL A 9 -1.24 -36.56 -48.41
N ALA A 10 -0.16 -36.73 -47.64
CA ALA A 10 -0.14 -36.41 -46.22
C ALA A 10 -0.37 -34.90 -46.05
N ARG A 11 -1.63 -34.49 -45.87
CA ARG A 11 -1.99 -33.12 -45.48
C ARG A 11 -1.42 -32.86 -44.08
N ARG A 12 -0.21 -32.28 -44.04
CA ARG A 12 0.38 -31.72 -42.84
C ARG A 12 -0.56 -30.61 -42.37
N ARG A 13 -1.44 -30.91 -41.40
CA ARG A 13 -2.25 -29.89 -40.71
C ARG A 13 -1.28 -28.95 -40.02
N ALA A 14 -0.96 -27.82 -40.64
CA ALA A 14 -0.31 -26.72 -39.97
C ALA A 14 -1.22 -26.34 -38.79
N LYS A 15 -0.69 -26.41 -37.56
CA LYS A 15 -1.41 -25.97 -36.36
C LYS A 15 -1.78 -24.51 -36.56
N TYR A 16 -3.07 -24.23 -36.71
CA TYR A 16 -3.61 -22.88 -36.79
C TYR A 16 -3.31 -22.17 -35.46
N ARG A 17 -2.37 -21.22 -35.48
CA ARG A 17 -2.13 -20.31 -34.36
C ARG A 17 -3.07 -19.12 -34.51
N PRO A 18 -3.99 -18.87 -33.56
CA PRO A 18 -4.82 -17.68 -33.59
C PRO A 18 -3.92 -16.42 -33.58
N VAL A 19 -4.31 -15.40 -34.34
CA VAL A 19 -3.59 -14.10 -34.44
C VAL A 19 -3.52 -13.36 -33.09
N THR A 20 -4.32 -13.78 -32.10
CA THR A 20 -4.35 -13.27 -30.73
C THR A 20 -3.31 -13.92 -29.80
N GLU A 21 -2.53 -14.92 -30.25
CA GLU A 21 -1.45 -15.49 -29.47
C GLU A 21 -0.12 -14.79 -29.78
N ASP A 22 0.32 -13.92 -28.87
CA ASP A 22 1.67 -13.35 -28.93
C ASP A 22 2.72 -14.48 -28.97
N PRO A 23 3.79 -14.35 -29.77
CA PRO A 23 4.91 -15.27 -29.71
C PRO A 23 5.37 -15.41 -28.25
N PRO A 24 5.61 -16.62 -27.73
CA PRO A 24 5.96 -16.81 -26.32
C PRO A 24 7.20 -15.98 -25.94
N LEU A 25 8.13 -15.80 -26.88
CA LEU A 25 9.30 -14.95 -26.74
C LEU A 25 8.95 -13.46 -26.57
N ALA A 26 7.98 -12.94 -27.33
CA ALA A 26 7.51 -11.55 -27.19
C ALA A 26 6.84 -11.34 -25.83
N ARG A 27 5.98 -12.27 -25.40
CA ARG A 27 5.36 -12.24 -24.07
C ARG A 27 6.40 -12.23 -22.94
N TYR A 28 7.39 -13.12 -22.99
CA TYR A 28 8.46 -13.14 -21.98
C TYR A 28 9.34 -11.90 -22.03
N ALA A 29 9.64 -11.35 -23.22
CA ALA A 29 10.40 -10.12 -23.35
C ALA A 29 9.68 -8.91 -22.74
N LEU A 30 8.36 -8.80 -22.97
CA LEU A 30 7.54 -7.73 -22.38
C LEU A 30 7.45 -7.85 -20.85
N ILE A 31 7.22 -9.07 -20.33
CA ILE A 31 7.20 -9.31 -18.88
C ILE A 31 8.57 -9.03 -18.26
N ALA A 32 9.65 -9.52 -18.87
CA ALA A 32 11.01 -9.32 -18.37
C ALA A 32 11.37 -7.83 -18.34
N THR A 33 11.01 -7.08 -19.39
CA THR A 33 11.22 -5.63 -19.44
C THR A 33 10.42 -4.90 -18.36
N ALA A 34 9.14 -5.23 -18.19
CA ALA A 34 8.30 -4.61 -17.17
C ALA A 34 8.78 -4.91 -15.74
N VAL A 35 9.16 -6.17 -15.47
CA VAL A 35 9.70 -6.59 -14.17
C VAL A 35 11.05 -5.93 -13.92
N LEU A 36 11.95 -5.89 -14.91
CA LEU A 36 13.24 -5.22 -14.78
C LEU A 36 13.07 -3.74 -14.49
N PHE A 37 12.17 -3.07 -15.20
CA PHE A 37 11.86 -1.66 -14.97
C PHE A 37 11.31 -1.41 -13.56
N LEU A 38 10.30 -2.18 -13.12
CA LEU A 38 9.74 -2.08 -11.77
C LEU A 38 10.77 -2.39 -10.68
N ALA A 39 11.59 -3.43 -10.89
CA ALA A 39 12.64 -3.83 -9.98
C ALA A 39 13.69 -2.72 -9.83
N LEU A 40 14.16 -2.15 -10.94
CA LEU A 40 15.11 -1.04 -10.89
C LEU A 40 14.50 0.18 -10.21
N PHE A 41 13.29 0.57 -10.57
CA PHE A 41 12.64 1.75 -10.02
C PHE A 41 12.39 1.65 -8.51
N LEU A 42 12.08 0.45 -8.01
CA LEU A 42 11.79 0.22 -6.59
C LEU A 42 13.04 -0.11 -5.78
N LEU A 43 13.94 -0.95 -6.30
CA LEU A 43 15.12 -1.42 -5.58
C LEU A 43 16.30 -0.45 -5.65
N ALA A 44 16.47 0.33 -6.72
CA ALA A 44 17.58 1.28 -6.81
C ALA A 44 17.57 2.35 -5.70
N PRO A 45 16.47 3.10 -5.44
CA PRO A 45 16.45 4.06 -4.35
C PRO A 45 16.59 3.39 -2.98
N LEU A 46 16.02 2.19 -2.81
CA LEU A 46 16.17 1.42 -1.59
C LEU A 46 17.63 1.03 -1.33
N ALA A 47 18.33 0.55 -2.37
CA ALA A 47 19.75 0.22 -2.29
C ALA A 47 20.60 1.44 -1.95
N ILE A 48 20.31 2.61 -2.55
CA ILE A 48 20.98 3.87 -2.22
C ILE A 48 20.78 4.22 -0.74
N VAL A 49 19.55 4.13 -0.22
CA VAL A 49 19.27 4.38 1.21
C VAL A 49 20.11 3.47 2.11
N PHE A 50 20.24 2.18 1.79
CA PHE A 50 21.07 1.26 2.58
C PHE A 50 22.56 1.58 2.49
N VAL A 51 23.07 1.82 1.28
CA VAL A 51 24.49 2.18 1.09
C VAL A 51 24.82 3.46 1.85
N GLU A 52 23.96 4.48 1.76
CA GLU A 52 24.14 5.75 2.47
C GLU A 52 24.08 5.56 3.98
N ALA A 53 23.12 4.75 4.48
CA ALA A 53 22.98 4.46 5.91
C ALA A 53 24.18 3.68 6.49
N LEU A 54 24.82 2.82 5.69
CA LEU A 54 25.98 2.01 6.08
C LEU A 54 27.33 2.65 5.71
N SER A 55 27.32 3.76 4.96
CA SER A 55 28.53 4.42 4.43
C SER A 55 29.51 4.87 5.52
N LYS A 56 29.00 5.28 6.68
CA LYS A 56 29.77 5.71 7.86
C LYS A 56 30.19 4.56 8.77
N GLY A 57 29.99 3.31 8.33
CA GLY A 57 30.28 2.10 9.08
C GLY A 57 29.13 1.65 10.00
N VAL A 58 29.14 0.37 10.35
CA VAL A 58 28.11 -0.28 11.20
C VAL A 58 28.08 0.33 12.61
N GLU A 59 29.21 0.87 13.08
CA GLU A 59 29.29 1.53 14.39
C GLU A 59 28.46 2.82 14.44
N SER A 60 28.49 3.64 13.39
CA SER A 60 27.64 4.82 13.28
C SER A 60 26.15 4.47 13.21
N PHE A 61 25.81 3.33 12.59
CA PHE A 61 24.44 2.82 12.55
C PHE A 61 23.97 2.35 13.94
N LEU A 62 24.81 1.62 14.68
CA LEU A 62 24.53 1.20 16.05
C LEU A 62 24.45 2.40 17.03
N ALA A 63 25.21 3.46 16.77
CA ALA A 63 25.14 4.70 17.54
C ALA A 63 23.78 5.39 17.40
N ALA A 64 23.09 5.27 16.26
CA ALA A 64 21.75 5.81 16.07
C ALA A 64 20.71 5.17 17.01
N PHE A 65 20.90 3.92 17.42
CA PHE A 65 20.03 3.28 18.43
C PHE A 65 20.31 3.76 19.87
N ARG A 66 21.41 4.45 20.11
CA ARG A 66 21.70 5.09 21.41
C ARG A 66 21.18 6.51 21.50
N ASP A 67 20.73 7.08 20.38
CA ASP A 67 20.13 8.40 20.35
C ASP A 67 18.79 8.37 21.12
N PRO A 68 18.64 9.19 22.18
CA PRO A 68 17.40 9.25 22.95
C PRO A 68 16.19 9.62 22.10
N ASP A 69 16.35 10.46 21.07
CA ASP A 69 15.26 10.90 20.21
C ASP A 69 14.81 9.76 19.28
N ALA A 70 15.75 8.98 18.74
CA ALA A 70 15.44 7.79 17.95
C ALA A 70 14.68 6.75 18.79
N LEU A 71 15.10 6.51 20.03
CA LEU A 71 14.42 5.59 20.95
C LEU A 71 13.02 6.10 21.34
N ALA A 72 12.86 7.40 21.57
CA ALA A 72 11.57 8.02 21.85
C ALA A 72 10.61 7.87 20.66
N ALA A 73 11.09 8.12 19.44
CA ALA A 73 10.32 7.95 18.21
C ALA A 73 9.88 6.49 18.03
N ILE A 74 10.79 5.52 18.17
CA ILE A 74 10.48 4.08 18.07
C ILE A 74 9.42 3.68 19.11
N ARG A 75 9.59 4.09 20.38
CA ARG A 75 8.61 3.80 21.44
C ARG A 75 7.23 4.38 21.13
N LEU A 76 7.18 5.62 20.66
CA LEU A 76 5.92 6.28 20.29
C LEU A 76 5.25 5.54 19.14
N THR A 77 5.98 5.19 18.08
CA THR A 77 5.44 4.43 16.95
C THR A 77 4.92 3.07 17.39
N LEU A 78 5.66 2.35 18.23
CA LEU A 78 5.22 1.04 18.75
C LEU A 78 3.98 1.16 19.62
N LEU A 79 3.90 2.17 20.50
CA LEU A 79 2.72 2.42 21.33
C LEU A 79 1.51 2.75 20.46
N VAL A 80 1.66 3.65 19.50
CA VAL A 80 0.59 4.03 18.56
C VAL A 80 0.13 2.80 17.77
N ALA A 81 1.04 2.00 17.25
CA ALA A 81 0.70 0.78 16.52
C ALA A 81 -0.03 -0.25 17.41
N ALA A 82 0.44 -0.44 18.65
CA ALA A 82 -0.17 -1.36 19.61
C ALA A 82 -1.60 -0.97 19.99
N LEU A 83 -1.94 0.32 19.96
CA LEU A 83 -3.31 0.80 20.20
C LEU A 83 -4.16 0.83 18.92
N ALA A 84 -3.60 1.35 17.83
CA ALA A 84 -4.32 1.56 16.57
C ALA A 84 -4.67 0.25 15.88
N VAL A 85 -3.78 -0.76 15.88
CA VAL A 85 -4.03 -2.02 15.17
C VAL A 85 -5.20 -2.80 15.78
N PRO A 86 -5.29 -3.03 17.11
CA PRO A 86 -6.47 -3.69 17.69
C PRO A 86 -7.75 -2.88 17.52
N ALA A 87 -7.69 -1.55 17.66
CA ALA A 87 -8.85 -0.70 17.42
C ALA A 87 -9.36 -0.85 15.97
N ASN A 88 -8.45 -0.76 14.99
CA ASN A 88 -8.78 -0.97 13.58
C ASN A 88 -9.33 -2.37 13.31
N LEU A 89 -8.81 -3.39 13.98
CA LEU A 89 -9.31 -4.76 13.86
C LEU A 89 -10.75 -4.86 14.37
N VAL A 90 -11.05 -4.34 15.56
CA VAL A 90 -12.40 -4.41 16.15
C VAL A 90 -13.41 -3.65 15.30
N PHE A 91 -13.14 -2.38 15.00
CA PHE A 91 -14.07 -1.55 14.24
C PHE A 91 -14.15 -1.96 12.76
N GLY A 92 -13.02 -2.30 12.14
CA GLY A 92 -12.96 -2.75 10.75
C GLY A 92 -13.65 -4.10 10.54
N LEU A 93 -13.46 -5.06 11.46
CA LEU A 93 -14.17 -6.33 11.40
C LEU A 93 -15.67 -6.14 11.62
N ALA A 94 -16.07 -5.32 12.60
CA ALA A 94 -17.49 -5.03 12.85
C ALA A 94 -18.16 -4.37 11.64
N ALA A 95 -17.51 -3.39 11.01
CA ALA A 95 -18.01 -2.69 9.83
C ALA A 95 -18.09 -3.63 8.61
N SER A 96 -17.00 -4.34 8.30
CA SER A 96 -16.96 -5.28 7.17
C SER A 96 -17.97 -6.42 7.32
N TRP A 97 -18.12 -6.98 8.54
CA TRP A 97 -19.13 -7.98 8.84
C TRP A 97 -20.55 -7.44 8.64
N SER A 98 -20.80 -6.21 9.11
CA SER A 98 -22.10 -5.55 8.96
C SER A 98 -22.48 -5.36 7.49
N ILE A 99 -21.52 -4.92 6.67
CA ILE A 99 -21.71 -4.70 5.24
C ILE A 99 -21.83 -6.03 4.48
N ALA A 100 -21.03 -7.04 4.81
CA ALA A 100 -21.03 -8.30 4.06
C ALA A 100 -22.26 -9.16 4.37
N LYS A 101 -22.72 -9.19 5.63
CA LYS A 101 -23.79 -10.10 6.08
C LYS A 101 -25.19 -9.49 6.03
N PHE A 102 -25.34 -8.18 6.23
CA PHE A 102 -26.66 -7.54 6.37
C PHE A 102 -26.98 -6.59 5.21
N SER A 103 -28.29 -6.42 4.96
CA SER A 103 -28.85 -5.44 4.04
C SER A 103 -29.74 -4.46 4.80
N PHE A 104 -29.24 -3.25 5.03
CA PHE A 104 -29.93 -2.18 5.76
C PHE A 104 -29.91 -0.88 4.95
N PRO A 105 -30.91 0.01 5.10
CA PRO A 105 -31.07 1.19 4.25
C PRO A 105 -29.89 2.18 4.30
N GLY A 106 -29.16 2.25 5.42
CA GLY A 106 -27.98 3.13 5.59
C GLY A 106 -26.65 2.56 5.08
N LYS A 107 -26.64 1.38 4.43
CA LYS A 107 -25.41 0.68 4.04
C LYS A 107 -24.51 1.47 3.09
N SER A 108 -25.11 2.19 2.15
CA SER A 108 -24.38 3.02 1.18
C SER A 108 -23.62 4.16 1.88
N VAL A 109 -24.25 4.81 2.87
CA VAL A 109 -23.60 5.88 3.65
C VAL A 109 -22.40 5.35 4.43
N LEU A 110 -22.53 4.17 5.05
CA LEU A 110 -21.43 3.55 5.78
C LEU A 110 -20.23 3.23 4.87
N ILE A 111 -20.47 2.67 3.68
CA ILE A 111 -19.42 2.39 2.69
C ILE A 111 -18.71 3.69 2.29
N THR A 112 -19.48 4.73 1.94
CA THR A 112 -18.91 6.04 1.57
C THR A 112 -18.07 6.64 2.70
N LEU A 113 -18.51 6.54 3.96
CA LEU A 113 -17.73 7.02 5.11
C LEU A 113 -16.40 6.28 5.28
N ILE A 114 -16.36 4.98 4.97
CA ILE A 114 -15.15 4.16 5.04
C ILE A 114 -14.19 4.50 3.89
N ASP A 115 -14.72 4.80 2.70
CA ASP A 115 -13.91 5.11 1.52
C ASP A 115 -13.44 6.57 1.46
N LEU A 116 -14.15 7.48 2.11
CA LEU A 116 -13.86 8.91 2.17
C LEU A 116 -12.41 9.25 2.56
N PRO A 117 -11.81 8.70 3.63
CA PRO A 117 -10.43 9.02 3.99
C PRO A 117 -9.41 8.65 2.91
N PHE A 118 -9.68 7.64 2.07
CA PHE A 118 -8.79 7.28 0.96
C PHE A 118 -8.91 8.24 -0.23
N SER A 119 -10.03 8.96 -0.32
CA SER A 119 -10.26 9.98 -1.35
C SER A 119 -9.68 11.34 -0.96
N VAL A 120 -9.38 11.55 0.33
CA VAL A 120 -8.82 12.80 0.86
C VAL A 120 -7.29 12.73 0.86
N SER A 121 -6.64 13.82 0.45
CA SER A 121 -5.17 13.92 0.51
C SER A 121 -4.67 13.76 1.95
N PRO A 122 -3.57 13.01 2.21
CA PRO A 122 -3.00 12.87 3.54
C PRO A 122 -2.72 14.21 4.24
N VAL A 123 -2.34 15.23 3.46
CA VAL A 123 -2.07 16.58 3.98
C VAL A 123 -3.36 17.23 4.49
N VAL A 124 -4.47 17.07 3.75
CA VAL A 124 -5.77 17.61 4.15
C VAL A 124 -6.31 16.88 5.38
N ALA A 125 -6.15 15.56 5.46
CA ALA A 125 -6.51 14.79 6.64
C ALA A 125 -5.77 15.30 7.89
N GLY A 126 -4.46 15.60 7.77
CA GLY A 126 -3.68 16.21 8.84
C GLY A 126 -4.22 17.60 9.25
N LEU A 127 -4.56 18.45 8.28
CA LEU A 127 -5.13 19.78 8.55
C LEU A 127 -6.47 19.69 9.28
N VAL A 128 -7.33 18.72 8.92
CA VAL A 128 -8.61 18.50 9.62
C VAL A 128 -8.35 18.21 11.10
N TYR A 129 -7.38 17.36 11.44
CA TYR A 129 -7.02 17.12 12.85
C TYR A 129 -6.54 18.40 13.54
N VAL A 130 -5.72 19.21 12.88
CA VAL A 130 -5.29 20.51 13.43
C VAL A 130 -6.49 21.43 13.67
N LEU A 131 -7.40 21.58 12.71
CA LEU A 131 -8.55 22.47 12.83
C LEU A 131 -9.52 22.02 13.93
N VAL A 132 -9.73 20.70 14.05
CA VAL A 132 -10.68 20.11 14.99
C VAL A 132 -10.15 20.12 16.43
N PHE A 133 -8.84 19.86 16.61
CA PHE A 133 -8.19 19.72 17.91
C PHE A 133 -7.28 20.91 18.30
N SER A 134 -7.22 21.98 17.50
CA SER A 134 -6.58 23.24 17.91
C SER A 134 -7.34 23.89 19.07
N GLY A 135 -6.69 24.80 19.82
CA GLY A 135 -7.32 25.50 20.93
C GLY A 135 -8.59 26.29 20.57
N GLN A 136 -8.73 26.71 19.31
CA GLN A 136 -9.93 27.38 18.78
C GLN A 136 -10.84 26.44 17.96
N GLY A 137 -10.52 25.14 17.93
CA GLY A 137 -11.25 24.12 17.18
C GLY A 137 -12.51 23.64 17.90
N LEU A 138 -13.30 22.81 17.22
CA LEU A 138 -14.57 22.28 17.73
C LEU A 138 -14.43 21.61 19.11
N PHE A 139 -13.31 20.89 19.34
CA PHE A 139 -13.03 20.25 20.62
C PHE A 139 -11.99 21.02 21.46
N GLY A 140 -11.42 22.11 20.97
CA GLY A 140 -10.37 22.89 21.64
C GLY A 140 -10.76 23.37 23.05
N PRO A 141 -11.90 24.06 23.23
CA PRO A 141 -12.33 24.54 24.54
C PRO A 141 -12.56 23.42 25.55
N TRP A 142 -13.22 22.33 25.15
CA TRP A 142 -13.47 21.18 26.02
C TRP A 142 -12.17 20.52 26.47
N LEU A 143 -11.20 20.38 25.55
CA LEU A 143 -9.89 19.82 25.89
C LEU A 143 -9.08 20.73 26.81
N ALA A 144 -9.17 22.05 26.62
CA ALA A 144 -8.51 23.03 27.48
C ALA A 144 -9.05 22.98 28.92
N GLU A 145 -10.36 22.81 29.09
CA GLU A 145 -11.01 22.64 30.40
C GLU A 145 -10.55 21.37 31.13
N HIS A 146 -10.23 20.30 30.38
CA HIS A 146 -9.74 19.03 30.94
C HIS A 146 -8.21 18.96 31.02
N GLY A 147 -7.50 20.05 30.72
CA GLY A 147 -6.04 20.13 30.80
C GLY A 147 -5.28 19.30 29.76
N VAL A 148 -5.96 18.79 28.74
CA VAL A 148 -5.38 17.93 27.69
C VAL A 148 -4.95 18.80 26.51
N ARG A 149 -3.65 18.78 26.17
CA ARG A 149 -3.09 19.56 25.05
C ARG A 149 -2.66 18.62 23.93
N ILE A 150 -3.28 18.71 22.75
CA ILE A 150 -3.01 17.81 21.61
C ILE A 150 -2.09 18.43 20.57
N ILE A 151 -2.37 19.65 20.07
CA ILE A 151 -1.62 20.24 18.93
C ILE A 151 -1.33 21.72 19.22
N PHE A 152 -0.04 22.09 19.10
CA PHE A 152 0.50 23.45 19.32
C PHE A 152 0.11 24.08 20.66
N ALA A 153 0.69 23.55 21.74
CA ALA A 153 0.88 24.31 22.96
C ALA A 153 2.22 25.04 22.89
N VAL A 154 2.18 26.34 22.61
CA VAL A 154 2.98 27.30 23.38
C VAL A 154 1.98 28.09 24.19
#